data_AF-A0AA38WYQ3-F1
#
_entry.id   AF-A0AA38WYQ3-F1
#
_cell.length_a   1.000
_cell.length_b   1.000
_cell.length_c   1.000
_cell.angle_alpha   90.00
_cell.angle_beta   90.00
_cell.angle_gamma   90.00
#
_symmetry.space_group_name_H-M   'P 1'
#
loop_
_entity.id
_entity.type
_entity.pdbx_description
1 polymer ?
#
loop_
_entity_poly.entity_id
_entity_poly.type
_entity_poly.pdbx_seq_one_letter_code
_entity_poly.pdbx_strand_id
1 'polypeptide(L)'
;MASEQATNFEMRMVAEVNLYWILYENCCLTEVDLSKAQSALNEWKQTWKLVLDQPRSQFLEMGYNFAQLLVYDQSLKTRSTQVQEGLLSEMVRLSAAIISLAMTTTDERTKHLSDHIYHMITFAAITLCRLLHMYDEQLAHSRDIPELDSLIINLVSWLKTIGLPCHAAFTLGDVVDAFHKKLRATARPPALEQGTNWEDNSFWANLPDLLGPEVMGTGDWDFMPNWEPFDASSF
;
A
#
# COMPACT_ATOMS: atom_id res chain seq x y z
N MET A 1 8.47 -38.79 17.78
CA MET A 1 7.60 -37.60 17.81
C MET A 1 8.25 -36.47 17.01
N ALA A 2 8.29 -36.59 15.68
CA ALA A 2 8.83 -35.59 14.78
C ALA A 2 8.15 -35.78 13.41
N SER A 3 6.94 -35.25 13.25
CA SER A 3 6.19 -35.31 11.98
C SER A 3 5.03 -34.31 11.87
N GLU A 4 4.80 -33.41 12.84
CA GLU A 4 3.79 -32.33 12.72
C GLU A 4 4.44 -30.95 12.47
N GLN A 5 5.74 -30.95 12.18
CA GLN A 5 6.49 -29.81 11.69
C GLN A 5 6.70 -29.92 10.17
N ALA A 6 5.65 -30.27 9.41
CA ALA A 6 5.40 -29.48 8.21
C ALA A 6 4.89 -28.11 8.71
N THR A 7 5.86 -27.36 9.25
CA THR A 7 5.71 -26.52 10.43
C THR A 7 4.93 -25.27 10.08
N ASN A 8 4.07 -24.73 10.93
CA ASN A 8 3.32 -23.46 10.71
C ASN A 8 3.99 -22.40 9.78
N PHE A 9 5.31 -22.21 9.90
CA PHE A 9 6.14 -21.41 8.98
C PHE A 9 6.06 -21.84 7.50
N GLU A 10 6.25 -23.12 7.19
CA GLU A 10 6.17 -23.67 5.82
C GLU A 10 4.78 -23.50 5.22
N MET A 11 3.72 -23.72 6.00
CA MET A 11 2.35 -23.46 5.55
C MET A 11 2.13 -21.98 5.22
N ARG A 12 2.75 -21.06 5.97
CA ARG A 12 2.71 -19.63 5.64
C ARG A 12 3.48 -19.30 4.38
N MET A 13 4.66 -19.90 4.19
CA MET A 13 5.42 -19.72 2.94
C MET A 13 4.62 -20.19 1.73
N VAL A 14 3.96 -21.35 1.82
CA VAL A 14 3.09 -21.86 0.74
C VAL A 14 1.90 -20.94 0.51
N ALA A 15 1.24 -20.48 1.58
CA ALA A 15 0.12 -19.55 1.48
C ALA A 15 0.54 -18.24 0.80
N GLU A 16 1.69 -17.67 1.18
CA GLU A 16 2.25 -16.45 0.61
C GLU A 16 2.58 -16.63 -0.88
N VAL A 17 3.28 -17.71 -1.25
CA VAL A 17 3.56 -18.00 -2.67
C VAL A 17 2.28 -18.15 -3.48
N ASN A 18 1.28 -18.85 -2.94
CA ASN A 18 -0.01 -19.01 -3.61
C ASN A 18 -0.76 -17.68 -3.76
N LEU A 19 -0.63 -16.76 -2.79
CA LEU A 19 -1.20 -15.42 -2.88
C LEU A 19 -0.56 -14.61 -4.02
N TYR A 20 0.77 -14.64 -4.13
CA TYR A 20 1.49 -13.98 -5.22
C TYR A 20 1.19 -14.59 -6.58
N TRP A 21 0.96 -15.90 -6.64
CA TRP A 21 0.54 -16.56 -7.86
C TRP A 21 -0.83 -16.05 -8.33
N ILE A 22 -1.81 -15.91 -7.42
CA ILE A 22 -3.12 -15.33 -7.72
C ILE A 22 -2.97 -13.91 -8.26
N LEU A 23 -2.11 -13.09 -7.64
CA LEU A 23 -1.84 -11.73 -8.12
C LEU A 23 -1.22 -11.73 -9.51
N TYR A 24 -0.23 -12.59 -9.76
CA TYR A 24 0.40 -12.69 -11.08
C TYR A 24 -0.60 -13.08 -12.17
N GLU A 25 -1.44 -14.08 -11.92
CA GLU A 25 -2.45 -14.54 -12.88
C GLU A 25 -3.53 -13.50 -13.17
N ASN A 26 -4.00 -12.77 -12.15
CA ASN A 26 -5.16 -11.88 -12.27
C ASN A 26 -4.80 -10.40 -12.46
N CYS A 27 -3.55 -10.00 -12.23
CA CYS A 27 -3.10 -8.62 -12.38
C CYS A 27 -2.00 -8.42 -13.43
N CYS A 28 -1.21 -9.45 -13.78
CA CYS A 28 -0.07 -9.30 -14.71
C CYS A 28 -0.27 -10.02 -16.05
N LEU A 29 -0.92 -11.20 -16.05
CA LEU A 29 -1.07 -11.99 -17.28
C LEU A 29 -2.26 -11.57 -18.15
N THR A 30 -3.28 -10.96 -17.56
CA THR A 30 -4.55 -10.65 -18.23
C THR A 30 -5.06 -9.28 -17.76
N GLU A 31 -5.97 -8.68 -18.53
CA GLU A 31 -6.70 -7.51 -18.07
C GLU A 31 -7.40 -7.80 -16.73
N VAL A 32 -7.36 -6.83 -15.81
CA VAL A 32 -7.81 -7.04 -14.44
C VAL A 32 -9.34 -7.18 -14.40
N ASP A 33 -9.80 -8.41 -14.24
CA ASP A 33 -11.16 -8.72 -13.83
C ASP A 33 -11.26 -8.67 -12.31
N LEU A 34 -11.74 -7.52 -11.81
CA LEU A 34 -11.91 -7.29 -10.37
C LEU A 34 -12.77 -8.37 -9.70
N SER A 35 -13.85 -8.82 -10.35
CA SER A 35 -14.74 -9.82 -9.75
C SER A 35 -14.04 -11.17 -9.61
N LYS A 36 -13.31 -11.58 -10.66
CA LYS A 36 -12.55 -12.83 -10.66
C LYS A 36 -11.41 -12.79 -9.63
N ALA A 37 -10.64 -11.69 -9.61
CA ALA A 37 -9.54 -11.50 -8.68
C ALA A 37 -10.02 -11.52 -7.22
N GLN A 38 -11.13 -10.82 -6.92
CA GLN A 38 -11.73 -10.81 -5.57
C GLN A 38 -12.27 -12.19 -5.17
N SER A 39 -12.88 -12.94 -6.10
CA SER A 39 -13.30 -14.31 -5.84
C SER A 39 -12.11 -15.20 -5.47
N ALA A 40 -11.01 -15.13 -6.22
CA ALA A 40 -9.80 -15.91 -5.96
C ALA A 40 -9.15 -15.54 -4.62
N LEU A 41 -9.08 -14.26 -4.28
CA LEU A 41 -8.57 -13.80 -2.98
C LEU A 41 -9.46 -14.27 -1.82
N ASN A 42 -10.78 -14.25 -1.99
CA ASN A 42 -11.70 -14.76 -0.97
C ASN A 42 -11.56 -16.27 -0.78
N GLU A 43 -11.44 -17.03 -1.87
CA GLU A 43 -11.18 -18.47 -1.83
C GLU A 43 -9.84 -18.79 -1.14
N TRP A 44 -8.79 -18.02 -1.46
CA TRP A 44 -7.51 -18.11 -0.78
C TRP A 44 -7.65 -17.90 0.72
N LYS A 45 -8.38 -16.84 1.15
CA LYS A 45 -8.59 -16.55 2.58
C LYS A 45 -9.32 -17.70 3.30
N GLN A 46 -10.32 -18.31 2.65
CA GLN A 46 -11.03 -19.45 3.24
C GLN A 46 -10.13 -20.68 3.34
N THR A 47 -9.34 -20.95 2.30
CA THR A 47 -8.40 -22.09 2.25
C THR A 47 -7.35 -21.99 3.36
N TRP A 48 -6.81 -20.79 3.57
CA TRP A 48 -5.73 -20.55 4.53
C TRP A 48 -6.20 -20.03 5.90
N LYS A 49 -7.52 -20.07 6.18
CA LYS A 49 -8.11 -19.59 7.44
C LYS A 49 -7.42 -20.17 8.68
N LEU A 50 -7.16 -21.47 8.68
CA LEU A 50 -6.47 -22.15 9.78
C LEU A 50 -5.06 -21.63 10.05
N VAL A 51 -4.38 -21.10 9.04
CA VAL A 51 -3.03 -20.51 9.16
C VAL A 51 -3.09 -19.06 9.64
N LEU A 52 -4.14 -18.33 9.23
CA LEU A 52 -4.43 -16.97 9.69
C LEU A 52 -4.82 -16.93 11.18
N ASP A 53 -5.53 -17.96 11.66
CA ASP A 53 -5.92 -18.09 13.07
C ASP A 53 -4.74 -18.47 14.01
N GLN A 54 -3.57 -18.81 13.46
CA GLN A 54 -2.39 -19.19 14.23
C GLN A 54 -1.52 -17.98 14.60
N PRO A 55 -0.83 -18.00 15.76
CA PRO A 55 -0.01 -16.87 16.22
C PRO A 55 1.14 -16.56 15.26
N ARG A 56 1.47 -15.27 15.07
CA ARG A 56 2.43 -14.77 14.07
C ARG A 56 1.93 -14.74 12.62
N SER A 57 0.62 -14.71 12.39
CA SER A 57 0.00 -14.60 11.07
C SER A 57 -0.02 -13.18 10.49
N GLN A 58 0.48 -12.17 11.21
CA GLN A 58 0.26 -10.77 10.85
C GLN A 58 0.92 -10.37 9.53
N PHE A 59 2.08 -10.94 9.19
CA PHE A 59 2.69 -10.69 7.87
C PHE A 59 1.87 -11.31 6.74
N LEU A 60 1.26 -12.47 6.97
CA LEU A 60 0.38 -13.11 5.99
C LEU A 60 -0.93 -12.32 5.82
N GLU A 61 -1.48 -11.79 6.91
CA GLU A 61 -2.64 -10.89 6.88
C GLU A 61 -2.30 -9.57 6.17
N MET A 62 -1.11 -9.01 6.42
CA MET A 62 -0.60 -7.86 5.69
C MET A 62 -0.49 -8.17 4.19
N GLY A 63 0.03 -9.36 3.84
CA GLY A 63 0.08 -9.90 2.48
C GLY A 63 -1.29 -9.88 1.81
N TYR A 64 -2.29 -10.42 2.50
CA TYR A 64 -3.66 -10.48 2.00
C TYR A 64 -4.30 -9.09 1.82
N ASN A 65 -4.08 -8.17 2.75
CA ASN A 65 -4.57 -6.79 2.63
C ASN A 65 -3.88 -6.05 1.46
N PHE A 66 -2.57 -6.24 1.31
CA PHE A 66 -1.80 -5.70 0.20
C PHE A 66 -2.27 -6.25 -1.15
N ALA A 67 -2.55 -7.56 -1.24
CA ALA A 67 -3.05 -8.20 -2.46
C ALA A 67 -4.40 -7.60 -2.91
N GLN A 68 -5.33 -7.41 -1.98
CA GLN A 68 -6.59 -6.72 -2.29
C GLN A 68 -6.37 -5.27 -2.74
N LEU A 69 -5.52 -4.54 -2.03
CA LEU A 69 -5.23 -3.15 -2.37
C LEU A 69 -4.62 -3.03 -3.78
N LEU A 70 -3.72 -3.94 -4.14
CA LEU A 70 -3.09 -3.98 -5.46
C LEU A 70 -4.10 -4.31 -6.56
N VAL A 71 -4.99 -5.28 -6.33
CA VAL A 71 -6.08 -5.61 -7.28
C VAL A 71 -6.97 -4.39 -7.52
N TYR A 72 -7.32 -3.66 -6.46
CA TYR A 72 -8.11 -2.44 -6.59
C TYR A 72 -7.38 -1.34 -7.35
N ASP A 73 -6.11 -1.07 -7.01
CA ASP A 73 -5.26 -0.11 -7.73
C ASP A 73 -5.18 -0.42 -9.24
N GLN A 74 -4.98 -1.69 -9.60
CA GLN A 74 -4.93 -2.12 -11.01
C GLN A 74 -6.29 -2.07 -11.71
N SER A 75 -7.38 -2.35 -11.00
CA SER A 75 -8.73 -2.25 -11.58
C SER A 75 -9.09 -0.81 -11.92
N LEU A 76 -8.65 0.16 -11.12
CA LEU A 76 -8.85 1.58 -11.37
C LEU A 76 -8.02 2.09 -12.56
N LYS A 77 -6.86 1.48 -12.83
CA LYS A 77 -6.02 1.82 -13.99
C LYS A 77 -6.59 1.30 -15.31
N THR A 78 -7.19 0.11 -15.29
CA THR A 78 -7.68 -0.59 -16.49
C THR A 78 -9.10 -0.21 -16.88
N ARG A 79 -9.94 0.23 -15.94
CA ARG A 79 -11.31 0.66 -16.22
C ARG A 79 -11.48 2.15 -15.92
N SER A 80 -11.73 2.94 -16.96
CA SER A 80 -12.33 4.30 -16.91
C SER A 80 -13.79 4.25 -16.43
N THR A 81 -14.10 3.38 -15.46
CA THR A 81 -15.42 3.28 -14.85
C THR A 81 -15.47 4.13 -13.61
N GLN A 82 -16.50 4.97 -13.54
CA GLN A 82 -16.92 5.76 -12.40
C GLN A 82 -16.49 5.11 -11.07
N VAL A 83 -15.52 5.75 -10.41
CA VAL A 83 -14.96 5.27 -9.15
C VAL A 83 -16.08 5.23 -8.11
N GLN A 84 -16.43 4.04 -7.66
CA GLN A 84 -17.49 3.87 -6.67
C GLN A 84 -16.95 4.25 -5.30
N GLU A 85 -17.70 5.08 -4.55
CA GLU A 85 -17.35 5.51 -3.19
C GLU A 85 -17.00 4.33 -2.26
N GLY A 86 -17.68 3.18 -2.44
CA GLY A 86 -17.40 1.95 -1.71
C GLY A 86 -16.01 1.37 -1.97
N LEU A 87 -15.49 1.48 -3.20
CA LEU A 87 -14.15 1.03 -3.57
C LEU A 87 -13.08 1.93 -2.92
N LEU A 88 -13.26 3.24 -2.96
CA LEU A 88 -12.35 4.21 -2.33
C LEU A 88 -12.28 4.01 -0.82
N SER A 89 -13.43 3.88 -0.16
CA SER A 89 -13.50 3.64 1.28
C SER A 89 -12.80 2.33 1.66
N GLU A 90 -12.90 1.31 0.81
CA GLU A 90 -12.25 0.03 1.03
C GLU A 90 -10.73 0.11 0.83
N MET A 91 -10.25 0.82 -0.19
CA MET A 91 -8.81 1.06 -0.38
C MET A 91 -8.22 1.86 0.78
N VAL A 92 -8.90 2.90 1.27
CA VAL A 92 -8.49 3.65 2.47
C VAL A 92 -8.44 2.72 3.69
N ARG A 93 -9.46 1.88 3.88
CA ARG A 93 -9.52 0.92 4.99
C ARG A 93 -8.35 -0.07 4.93
N LEU A 94 -8.06 -0.63 3.75
CA LEU A 94 -6.96 -1.57 3.53
C LEU A 94 -5.59 -0.92 3.77
N SER A 95 -5.37 0.28 3.23
CA SER A 95 -4.14 1.04 3.48
C SER A 95 -3.92 1.32 4.96
N ALA A 96 -4.94 1.83 5.66
CA ALA A 96 -4.86 2.10 7.09
C ALA A 96 -4.64 0.83 7.91
N ALA A 97 -5.26 -0.30 7.52
CA ALA A 97 -5.07 -1.59 8.16
C ALA A 97 -3.64 -2.11 8.01
N ILE A 98 -3.03 -2.01 6.83
CA ILE A 98 -1.62 -2.40 6.59
C ILE A 98 -0.68 -1.58 7.48
N ILE A 99 -0.85 -0.26 7.50
CA ILE A 99 -0.01 0.67 8.29
C ILE A 99 -0.15 0.38 9.78
N SER A 100 -1.39 0.25 10.26
CA SER A 100 -1.67 -0.03 11.67
C SER A 100 -1.14 -1.40 12.09
N LEU A 101 -1.29 -2.41 11.24
CA LEU A 101 -0.79 -3.76 11.52
C LEU A 101 0.75 -3.76 11.61
N ALA A 102 1.44 -3.05 10.71
CA ALA A 102 2.89 -2.92 10.77
C ALA A 102 3.37 -2.27 12.07
N MET A 103 2.77 -1.14 12.46
CA MET A 103 3.17 -0.42 13.66
C MET A 103 2.87 -1.21 14.95
N THR A 104 1.75 -1.92 15.01
CA THR A 104 1.33 -2.69 16.20
C THR A 104 2.05 -4.02 16.36
N THR A 105 2.63 -4.56 15.29
CA THR A 105 3.35 -5.86 15.30
C THR A 105 4.85 -5.73 15.54
N THR A 106 5.32 -4.52 15.82
CA THR A 106 6.73 -4.22 16.05
C THR A 106 7.32 -5.06 17.19
N ASP A 107 8.45 -5.72 16.91
CA ASP A 107 9.28 -6.45 17.86
C ASP A 107 10.77 -6.17 17.60
N GLU A 108 11.67 -6.73 18.42
CA GLU A 108 13.12 -6.57 18.25
C GLU A 108 13.66 -7.07 16.90
N ARG A 109 12.89 -7.92 16.20
CA ARG A 109 13.23 -8.49 14.90
C ARG A 109 12.71 -7.65 13.74
N THR A 110 11.95 -6.59 13.98
CA THR A 110 11.39 -5.73 12.92
C THR A 110 12.50 -5.25 11.99
N LYS A 111 13.65 -4.81 12.51
CA LYS A 111 14.84 -4.43 11.72
C LYS A 111 15.46 -5.53 10.84
N HIS A 112 15.00 -6.77 10.96
CA HIS A 112 15.46 -7.93 10.20
C HIS A 112 14.37 -8.50 9.27
N LEU A 113 13.23 -7.81 9.14
CA LEU A 113 12.22 -8.14 8.15
C LEU A 113 12.76 -7.95 6.74
N SER A 114 12.16 -8.66 5.78
CA SER A 114 12.50 -8.52 4.37
C SER A 114 12.12 -7.12 3.87
N ASP A 115 12.90 -6.61 2.92
CA ASP A 115 12.62 -5.33 2.25
C ASP A 115 11.21 -5.27 1.69
N HIS A 116 10.70 -6.42 1.24
CA HIS A 116 9.35 -6.59 0.73
C HIS A 116 8.25 -6.15 1.71
N ILE A 117 8.39 -6.40 3.02
CA ILE A 117 7.42 -5.91 4.01
C ILE A 117 7.40 -4.38 4.06
N TYR A 118 8.57 -3.74 4.01
CA TYR A 118 8.65 -2.29 3.96
C TYR A 118 8.07 -1.71 2.66
N HIS A 119 8.22 -2.42 1.54
CA HIS A 119 7.58 -2.03 0.28
C HIS A 119 6.05 -2.09 0.38
N MET A 120 5.47 -3.12 0.99
CA MET A 120 4.01 -3.21 1.17
C MET A 120 3.47 -2.07 2.02
N ILE A 121 4.17 -1.72 3.11
CA ILE A 121 3.82 -0.60 3.98
C ILE A 121 3.92 0.73 3.22
N THR A 122 4.98 0.90 2.44
CA THR A 122 5.22 2.11 1.65
C THR A 122 4.18 2.28 0.55
N PHE A 123 3.85 1.21 -0.17
CA PHE A 123 2.79 1.19 -1.16
C PHE A 123 1.46 1.59 -0.53
N ALA A 124 1.08 1.00 0.61
CA ALA A 124 -0.14 1.35 1.32
C ALA A 124 -0.20 2.84 1.71
N ALA A 125 0.91 3.39 2.21
CA ALA A 125 1.00 4.79 2.61
C ALA A 125 0.93 5.76 1.42
N ILE A 126 1.66 5.48 0.33
CA ILE A 126 1.61 6.30 -0.88
C ILE A 126 0.21 6.26 -1.51
N THR A 127 -0.40 5.07 -1.59
CA THR A 127 -1.78 4.92 -2.07
C THR A 127 -2.75 5.71 -1.20
N LEU A 128 -2.59 5.69 0.14
CA LEU A 128 -3.41 6.51 1.03
C LEU A 128 -3.21 8.01 0.78
N CYS A 129 -1.97 8.50 0.65
CA CYS A 129 -1.70 9.90 0.31
C CYS A 129 -2.38 10.32 -1.01
N ARG A 130 -2.34 9.45 -2.03
CA ARG A 130 -2.98 9.69 -3.32
C ARG A 130 -4.50 9.76 -3.18
N LEU A 131 -5.11 8.79 -2.50
CA LEU A 131 -6.56 8.76 -2.27
C LEU A 131 -7.05 10.00 -1.53
N LEU A 132 -6.34 10.42 -0.47
CA LEU A 132 -6.66 11.61 0.31
C LEU A 132 -6.49 12.91 -0.49
N HIS A 133 -5.54 12.96 -1.43
CA HIS A 133 -5.35 14.14 -2.28
C HIS A 133 -6.41 14.25 -3.36
N MET A 134 -6.75 13.13 -4.01
CA MET A 134 -7.64 13.08 -5.16
C MET A 134 -9.12 13.13 -4.80
N TYR A 135 -9.48 12.53 -3.68
CA TYR A 135 -10.87 12.33 -3.28
C TYR A 135 -11.18 12.97 -1.92
N ASP A 136 -10.45 14.03 -1.55
CA ASP A 136 -10.58 14.73 -0.27
C ASP A 136 -12.05 15.06 0.05
N GLU A 137 -12.76 15.66 -0.91
CA GLU A 137 -14.17 16.03 -0.74
C GLU A 137 -15.07 14.81 -0.54
N GLN A 138 -14.88 13.73 -1.30
CA GLN A 138 -15.72 12.53 -1.20
C GLN A 138 -15.44 11.75 0.09
N LEU A 139 -14.18 11.69 0.50
CA LEU A 139 -13.75 10.98 1.71
C LEU A 139 -14.06 11.78 2.99
N ALA A 140 -14.07 13.12 2.95
CA ALA A 140 -14.38 13.96 4.10
C ALA A 140 -15.80 13.73 4.66
N HIS A 141 -16.72 13.20 3.84
CA HIS A 141 -18.08 12.87 4.28
C HIS A 141 -18.15 11.56 5.09
N SER A 142 -17.18 10.66 4.92
CA SER A 142 -17.21 9.30 5.47
C SER A 142 -16.04 8.96 6.39
N ARG A 143 -14.94 9.72 6.37
CA ARG A 143 -13.69 9.45 7.07
C ARG A 143 -13.11 10.70 7.73
N ASP A 144 -12.43 10.50 8.86
CA ASP A 144 -11.62 11.53 9.52
C ASP A 144 -10.27 11.67 8.80
N ILE A 145 -10.18 12.66 7.91
CA ILE A 145 -8.99 12.94 7.12
C ILE A 145 -7.79 13.33 8.00
N PRO A 146 -7.92 14.23 9.00
CA PRO A 146 -6.86 14.51 9.97
C PRO A 146 -6.30 13.27 10.69
N GLU A 147 -7.15 12.30 11.05
CA GLU A 147 -6.70 11.05 11.67
C GLU A 147 -5.81 10.23 10.71
N LEU A 148 -6.18 10.15 9.44
CA LEU A 148 -5.42 9.44 8.41
C LEU A 148 -4.09 10.13 8.09
N ASP A 149 -4.07 11.46 8.04
CA ASP A 149 -2.82 12.23 7.92
C ASP A 149 -1.90 12.00 9.12
N SER A 150 -2.45 11.97 10.34
CA SER A 150 -1.71 11.67 11.55
C SER A 150 -1.14 10.24 11.54
N LEU A 151 -1.87 9.27 10.99
CA LEU A 151 -1.40 7.90 10.81
C LEU A 151 -0.17 7.84 9.89
N ILE A 152 -0.17 8.59 8.78
CA ILE A 152 0.98 8.65 7.85
C ILE A 152 2.20 9.30 8.53
N ILE A 153 2.00 10.40 9.27
CA ILE A 153 3.08 11.07 10.01
C ILE A 153 3.71 10.12 11.05
N ASN A 154 2.87 9.40 11.80
CA ASN A 154 3.33 8.43 12.78
C ASN A 154 4.08 7.26 12.13
N LEU A 155 3.62 6.80 10.96
CA LEU A 155 4.31 5.78 10.17
C LEU A 155 5.70 6.26 9.73
N VAL A 156 5.82 7.47 9.20
CA VAL A 156 7.12 8.04 8.79
C VAL A 156 8.07 8.10 9.97
N SER A 157 7.59 8.61 11.12
CA SER A 157 8.39 8.65 12.34
C SER A 157 8.84 7.25 12.75
N TRP A 158 7.93 6.27 12.75
CA TRP A 158 8.23 4.89 13.08
C TRP A 158 9.25 4.27 12.12
N LEU A 159 9.08 4.40 10.80
CA LEU A 159 10.03 3.89 9.79
C LEU A 159 11.44 4.43 10.01
N LYS A 160 11.57 5.71 10.39
CA LYS A 160 12.87 6.34 10.69
C LYS A 160 13.51 5.87 12.00
N THR A 161 12.75 5.23 12.90
CA THR A 161 13.32 4.56 14.08
C THR A 161 13.88 3.17 13.76
N ILE A 162 13.55 2.60 12.60
CA ILE A 162 13.96 1.25 12.22
C ILE A 162 15.35 1.28 11.58
N GLY A 163 16.35 0.96 12.38
CA GLY A 163 17.72 0.78 11.91
C GLY A 163 18.46 2.10 11.67
N LEU A 164 19.56 2.02 10.90
CA LEU A 164 20.38 3.16 10.53
C LEU A 164 19.83 3.84 9.25
N PRO A 165 20.27 5.06 8.90
CA PRO A 165 19.80 5.78 7.71
C PRO A 165 19.98 5.05 6.36
N CYS A 166 20.85 4.05 6.29
CA CYS A 166 21.01 3.20 5.10
C CYS A 166 20.03 2.01 5.03
N HIS A 167 19.22 1.81 6.06
CA HIS A 167 18.27 0.71 6.15
C HIS A 167 17.05 0.99 5.24
N ALA A 168 16.52 -0.04 4.58
CA ALA A 168 15.41 0.09 3.62
C ALA A 168 14.20 0.82 4.21
N ALA A 169 13.84 0.51 5.47
CA ALA A 169 12.75 1.18 6.16
C ALA A 169 12.96 2.70 6.28
N PHE A 170 14.19 3.14 6.56
CA PHE A 170 14.51 4.55 6.71
C PHE A 170 14.36 5.27 5.37
N THR A 171 15.00 4.73 4.32
CA THR A 171 14.92 5.26 2.95
C THR A 171 13.48 5.33 2.44
N LEU A 172 12.69 4.29 2.69
CA LEU A 172 11.28 4.25 2.30
C LEU A 172 10.43 5.22 3.15
N GLY A 173 10.80 5.44 4.40
CA GLY A 173 10.20 6.49 5.24
C GLY A 173 10.42 7.89 4.68
N ASP A 174 11.61 8.17 4.12
CA ASP A 174 11.87 9.44 3.41
C ASP A 174 11.01 9.58 2.14
N VAL A 175 10.81 8.50 1.39
CA VAL A 175 9.90 8.49 0.22
C VAL A 175 8.47 8.84 0.65
N VAL A 176 7.94 8.19 1.70
CA VAL A 176 6.58 8.46 2.19
C VAL A 176 6.45 9.91 2.69
N ASP A 177 7.44 10.42 3.43
CA ASP A 177 7.45 11.82 3.90
C ASP A 177 7.43 12.80 2.72
N ALA A 178 8.17 12.52 1.65
CA ALA A 178 8.21 13.36 0.46
C ALA A 178 6.86 13.36 -0.28
N PHE A 179 6.21 12.19 -0.43
CA PHE A 179 4.86 12.10 -1.00
C PHE A 179 3.81 12.82 -0.14
N HIS A 180 3.87 12.66 1.19
CA HIS A 180 2.95 13.32 2.11
C HIS A 180 3.10 14.83 2.06
N LYS A 181 4.33 15.36 2.09
CA LYS A 181 4.60 16.80 1.92
C LYS A 181 4.06 17.36 0.61
N LYS A 182 4.26 16.63 -0.49
CA LYS A 182 3.86 17.08 -1.83
C LYS A 182 2.35 17.07 -2.01
N LEU A 183 1.67 16.02 -1.57
CA LEU A 183 0.23 15.81 -1.80
C LEU A 183 -0.67 16.40 -0.70
N ARG A 184 -0.15 16.58 0.52
CA ARG A 184 -0.90 17.00 1.72
C ARG A 184 -0.22 18.17 2.43
N ALA A 185 0.25 19.16 1.67
CA ALA A 185 0.98 20.32 2.20
C ALA A 185 0.25 21.10 3.32
N THR A 186 -1.09 21.08 3.32
CA THR A 186 -1.94 21.75 4.31
C THR A 186 -2.15 20.96 5.60
N ALA A 187 -1.82 19.67 5.63
CA ALA A 187 -2.08 18.79 6.78
C ALA A 187 -1.00 18.84 7.87
N ARG A 188 0.13 19.54 7.65
CA ARG A 188 1.26 19.59 8.58
C ARG A 188 1.30 20.92 9.35
N PRO A 189 1.60 20.91 10.67
CA PRO A 189 1.90 22.14 11.39
C PRO A 189 3.17 22.81 10.81
N PRO A 190 3.22 24.16 10.75
CA PRO A 190 4.31 24.88 10.14
C PRO A 190 5.56 24.86 11.05
N ALA A 191 6.40 23.84 10.96
CA ALA A 191 7.79 23.92 11.42
C ALA A 191 8.71 22.77 10.93
N LEU A 192 9.92 23.19 10.57
CA LEU A 192 11.16 22.46 10.26
C LEU A 192 11.22 21.81 8.88
N GLU A 193 11.34 22.69 7.87
CA GLU A 193 12.10 22.43 6.66
C GLU A 193 13.53 22.02 7.04
N GLN A 194 13.74 20.72 7.23
CA GLN A 194 15.05 20.14 7.00
C GLN A 194 15.08 19.83 5.51
N GLY A 195 15.83 20.65 4.76
CA GLY A 195 16.07 20.49 3.33
C GLY A 195 16.61 19.10 3.02
N THR A 196 15.69 18.19 2.72
CA THR A 196 15.98 16.88 2.19
C THR A 196 16.10 17.05 0.67
N ASN A 197 17.27 16.72 0.10
CA ASN A 197 17.64 16.74 -1.34
C ASN A 197 16.69 15.99 -2.31
N TRP A 198 15.49 15.62 -1.86
CA TRP A 198 14.46 14.83 -2.53
C TRP A 198 13.48 15.72 -3.31
N GLU A 199 13.62 17.04 -3.24
CA GLU A 199 12.90 18.00 -4.10
C GLU A 199 13.43 18.02 -5.55
N ASP A 200 14.54 17.32 -5.81
CA ASP A 200 15.14 17.28 -7.13
C ASP A 200 14.35 16.32 -8.03
N ASN A 201 13.78 16.85 -9.14
CA ASN A 201 13.06 16.08 -10.16
C ASN A 201 13.87 14.87 -10.68
N SER A 202 15.20 14.92 -10.53
CA SER A 202 16.13 13.84 -10.88
C SER A 202 15.95 12.58 -10.02
N PHE A 203 15.62 12.70 -8.73
CA PHE A 203 15.32 11.57 -7.86
C PHE A 203 14.01 10.91 -8.26
N TRP A 204 12.97 11.72 -8.50
CA TRP A 204 11.65 11.25 -8.93
C TRP A 204 11.68 10.56 -10.30
N ALA A 205 12.55 11.01 -11.20
CA ALA A 205 12.77 10.37 -12.49
C ALA A 205 13.56 9.06 -12.44
N ASN A 206 14.26 8.81 -11.33
CA ASN A 206 15.02 7.58 -11.10
C ASN A 206 14.40 6.70 -10.00
N LEU A 207 13.21 7.06 -9.49
CA LEU A 207 12.45 6.15 -8.64
C LEU A 207 12.16 4.93 -9.51
N PRO A 208 12.64 3.72 -9.13
CA PRO A 208 12.37 2.54 -9.92
C PRO A 208 10.86 2.38 -10.11
N ASP A 209 10.45 1.61 -11.12
CA ASP A 209 9.10 1.01 -11.34
C ASP A 209 8.57 0.19 -10.13
N LEU A 210 9.02 0.51 -8.91
CA LEU A 210 8.82 -0.14 -7.62
C LEU A 210 7.34 -0.33 -7.24
N LEU A 211 6.41 0.33 -7.93
CA LEU A 211 4.97 0.28 -7.67
C LEU A 211 4.13 -0.17 -8.89
N GLY A 212 4.75 -0.68 -9.97
CA GLY A 212 4.07 -1.31 -11.12
C GLY A 212 4.63 -0.92 -12.49
N PRO A 213 4.36 -1.71 -13.56
CA PRO A 213 4.94 -1.47 -14.88
C PRO A 213 4.13 -0.48 -15.73
N GLU A 214 4.87 0.30 -16.52
CA GLU A 214 4.55 1.12 -17.70
C GLU A 214 4.73 2.64 -17.53
N VAL A 215 6.00 3.05 -17.54
CA VAL A 215 6.42 4.36 -18.09
C VAL A 215 6.79 4.15 -19.56
N MET A 216 5.83 4.31 -20.46
CA MET A 216 6.11 4.48 -21.89
C MET A 216 5.77 5.90 -22.31
N GLY A 217 6.79 6.76 -22.30
CA GLY A 217 7.07 7.57 -23.48
C GLY A 217 6.54 9.00 -23.56
N THR A 218 5.93 9.57 -22.52
CA THR A 218 5.62 11.01 -22.51
C THR A 218 6.14 11.63 -21.24
N GLY A 219 6.93 12.69 -21.34
CA GLY A 219 7.43 13.49 -20.21
C GLY A 219 6.34 14.31 -19.52
N ASP A 220 5.16 13.71 -19.40
CA ASP A 220 4.01 14.20 -18.67
C ASP A 220 3.90 13.38 -17.40
N TRP A 221 4.11 14.03 -16.26
CA TRP A 221 4.20 13.40 -14.95
C TRP A 221 2.81 13.17 -14.35
N ASP A 222 1.94 12.47 -15.08
CA ASP A 222 0.74 11.86 -14.51
C ASP A 222 1.17 10.66 -13.64
N PHE A 223 1.80 10.98 -12.50
CA PHE A 223 1.92 10.08 -11.34
C PHE A 223 0.55 9.74 -10.74
N MET A 224 -0.48 10.41 -11.23
CA MET A 224 -1.86 10.07 -11.04
C MET A 224 -2.16 8.96 -12.05
N PRO A 225 -2.42 7.72 -11.63
CA PRO A 225 -3.21 6.86 -12.50
C PRO A 225 -4.46 7.63 -12.97
N ASN A 226 -4.99 7.34 -14.17
CA ASN A 226 -6.14 8.03 -14.81
C ASN A 226 -7.46 7.91 -14.02
N TRP A 227 -7.43 8.37 -12.79
CA TRP A 227 -8.45 8.34 -11.77
C TRP A 227 -9.09 9.72 -11.83
N GLU A 228 -9.81 10.01 -12.92
CA GLU A 228 -10.46 11.30 -13.09
C GLU A 228 -11.40 11.57 -11.89
N PRO A 229 -11.27 12.71 -11.18
CA PRO A 229 -12.22 13.12 -10.17
C PRO A 229 -13.61 13.28 -10.77
N PHE A 230 -14.66 13.11 -9.96
CA PHE A 230 -16.03 13.23 -10.41
C PHE A 230 -16.33 14.65 -10.89
N ASP A 231 -16.55 14.83 -12.20
CA ASP A 231 -16.98 16.11 -12.76
C ASP A 231 -18.50 16.26 -12.60
N ALA A 232 -18.94 17.05 -11.60
CA ALA A 232 -20.35 17.32 -11.32
C ALA A 232 -21.05 18.15 -12.42
N SER A 233 -20.38 18.40 -13.54
CA SER A 233 -20.83 19.19 -14.69
C SER A 233 -21.49 18.35 -15.80
N SER A 234 -21.62 17.03 -15.61
CA SER A 234 -22.17 16.09 -16.61
C SER A 234 -23.62 15.65 -16.35
N PHE A 235 -24.49 16.55 -15.92
CA PHE A 235 -25.96 16.36 -15.93
C PHE A 235 -26.67 17.52 -16.61
#